data_AF-A0A7C3SD09-F1
#
_entry.id   AF-A0A7C3SD09-F1
#
_cell.length_a   1.000
_cell.length_b   1.000
_cell.length_c   1.000
_cell.angle_alpha   90.00
_cell.angle_beta   90.00
_cell.angle_gamma   90.00
#
_symmetry.space_group_name_H-M   'P 1'
#
loop_
_entity.id
_entity.type
_entity.pdbx_description
1 polymer ?
#
loop_
_entity_poly.entity_id
_entity_poly.type
_entity_poly.pdbx_seq_one_letter_code
_entity_poly.pdbx_strand_id
1 'polypeptide(L)'
;MVQITELVFRDGHQSVLATRLRTEDMIPIAKTVDEVGFFSVEIWGGATFDVCLRYLAEDPWERLRLFKQNMPNTPLQMLERGMNIVAYRNFPDDIVIKFIELAHKNGIDYFRIFDALNDLRNLKVPIEAA
;
A
#
# COMPACT_ATOMS: atom_id res chain seq x y z
N MET A 1 1.32 20.31 -16.31
CA MET A 1 0.00 19.77 -15.94
C MET A 1 0.14 19.14 -14.57
N VAL A 2 -0.84 19.28 -13.67
CA VAL A 2 -0.77 18.71 -12.32
C VAL A 2 -1.09 17.21 -12.38
N GLN A 3 -0.31 16.41 -11.65
CA GLN A 3 -0.49 14.96 -11.52
C GLN A 3 -1.39 14.62 -10.32
N ILE A 4 -2.20 13.57 -10.43
CA ILE A 4 -3.20 13.19 -9.42
C ILE A 4 -2.99 11.73 -8.99
N THR A 5 -3.00 11.48 -7.68
CA THR A 5 -3.03 10.13 -7.09
C THR A 5 -4.42 9.84 -6.55
N GLU A 6 -5.00 8.71 -6.93
CA GLU A 6 -6.29 8.23 -6.41
C GLU A 6 -6.10 7.45 -5.10
N LEU A 7 -7.02 7.61 -4.15
CA LEU A 7 -6.93 7.05 -2.78
C LEU A 7 -8.10 6.12 -2.44
N VAL A 8 -9.07 5.94 -3.33
CA VAL A 8 -10.32 5.21 -3.05
C VAL A 8 -10.10 3.80 -2.51
N PHE A 9 -9.05 3.10 -2.96
CA PHE A 9 -8.74 1.73 -2.56
C PHE A 9 -7.92 1.60 -1.26
N ARG A 10 -7.41 2.71 -0.70
CA ARG A 10 -6.66 2.72 0.58
C ARG A 10 -7.20 3.77 1.54
N ASP A 11 -6.76 5.02 1.42
CA ASP A 11 -7.08 6.04 2.42
C ASP A 11 -8.54 6.49 2.39
N GLY A 12 -9.20 6.39 1.23
CA GLY A 12 -10.61 6.75 1.08
C GLY A 12 -11.49 5.98 2.04
N HIS A 13 -11.50 4.65 1.95
CA HIS A 13 -12.29 3.81 2.85
C HIS A 13 -11.68 3.65 4.25
N GLN A 14 -10.36 3.78 4.41
CA GLN A 14 -9.73 3.83 5.73
C GLN A 14 -10.27 5.01 6.56
N SER A 15 -10.40 6.18 5.94
CA SER A 15 -10.82 7.42 6.60
C SER A 15 -12.31 7.47 6.90
N VAL A 16 -13.16 6.88 6.05
CA VAL A 16 -14.63 7.04 6.16
C VAL A 16 -15.39 5.77 6.54
N LEU A 17 -14.78 4.59 6.37
CA LEU A 17 -15.41 3.27 6.58
C LEU A 17 -14.54 2.32 7.41
N ALA A 18 -13.66 2.86 8.25
CA ALA A 18 -12.80 2.09 9.15
C ALA A 18 -12.03 0.95 8.45
N THR A 19 -11.62 1.17 7.20
CA THR A 19 -10.84 0.25 6.36
C THR A 19 -11.58 -1.04 5.96
N ARG A 20 -12.91 -1.08 6.05
CA ARG A 20 -13.70 -2.33 5.92
C ARG A 20 -14.11 -2.70 4.50
N LEU A 21 -13.59 -2.01 3.48
CA LEU A 21 -13.87 -2.38 2.10
C LEU A 21 -13.18 -3.72 1.77
N ARG A 22 -13.95 -4.67 1.20
CA ARG A 22 -13.49 -6.01 0.83
C ARG A 22 -12.89 -6.03 -0.57
N THR A 23 -12.00 -6.97 -0.84
CA THR A 23 -11.39 -7.09 -2.17
C THR A 23 -12.44 -7.35 -3.26
N GLU A 24 -13.46 -8.15 -2.97
CA GLU A 24 -14.55 -8.46 -3.91
C GLU A 24 -15.35 -7.22 -4.36
N ASP A 25 -15.45 -6.20 -3.50
CA ASP A 25 -16.14 -4.94 -3.80
C ASP A 25 -15.26 -3.97 -4.60
N MET A 26 -13.93 -4.11 -4.52
CA MET A 26 -12.97 -3.21 -5.16
C MET A 26 -12.60 -3.64 -6.58
N ILE A 27 -12.33 -4.92 -6.78
CA ILE A 27 -11.80 -5.43 -8.05
C ILE A 27 -12.69 -5.17 -9.28
N PRO A 28 -14.05 -5.21 -9.19
CA PRO A 28 -14.90 -4.96 -10.35
C PRO A 28 -14.69 -3.61 -11.04
N ILE A 29 -14.25 -2.57 -10.32
CA ILE A 29 -14.02 -1.22 -10.87
C ILE A 29 -12.53 -0.94 -11.15
N ALA A 30 -11.62 -1.81 -10.72
CA ALA A 30 -10.18 -1.58 -10.80
C ALA A 30 -9.68 -1.28 -12.22
N LYS A 31 -10.17 -2.02 -13.23
CA LYS A 31 -9.80 -1.79 -14.63
C LYS A 31 -10.24 -0.41 -15.14
N THR A 32 -11.42 0.06 -14.76
CA THR A 32 -11.90 1.40 -15.13
C THR A 32 -11.01 2.47 -14.50
N VAL A 33 -10.59 2.30 -13.25
CA VAL A 33 -9.67 3.22 -12.58
C VAL A 33 -8.30 3.25 -13.27
N ASP A 34 -7.82 2.09 -13.73
CA ASP A 34 -6.55 1.96 -14.45
C ASP A 34 -6.52 2.73 -15.79
N GLU A 35 -7.68 2.91 -16.42
CA GLU A 35 -7.82 3.62 -17.70
C GLU A 35 -7.91 5.16 -17.55
N VAL A 36 -8.06 5.68 -16.33
CA VAL A 36 -8.22 7.13 -16.07
C VAL A 36 -6.94 7.93 -16.35
N GLY A 37 -5.77 7.32 -16.16
CA GLY A 37 -4.47 8.00 -16.32
C GLY A 37 -4.01 8.75 -15.07
N PHE A 38 -4.28 8.20 -13.88
CA PHE A 38 -3.70 8.70 -12.63
C PHE A 38 -2.18 8.55 -12.61
N PHE A 39 -1.49 9.42 -11.86
CA PHE A 39 -0.06 9.28 -11.61
C PHE A 39 0.28 8.01 -10.83
N SER A 40 -0.57 7.68 -9.86
CA SER A 40 -0.54 6.42 -9.13
C SER A 40 -1.89 6.17 -8.48
N VAL A 41 -2.14 4.94 -8.05
CA VAL A 41 -3.33 4.60 -7.28
C VAL A 41 -2.87 3.96 -5.98
N GLU A 42 -3.29 4.53 -4.86
CA GLU A 42 -2.93 4.03 -3.54
C GLU A 42 -3.89 2.90 -3.13
N ILE A 43 -3.34 1.69 -3.02
CA ILE A 43 -4.13 0.45 -2.84
C ILE A 43 -3.71 -0.35 -1.60
N TRP A 44 -2.56 -0.03 -0.99
CA TRP A 44 -1.93 -0.90 0.01
C TRP A 44 -1.24 -0.15 1.14
N GLY A 45 -0.83 -0.88 2.17
CA GLY A 45 -0.20 -0.31 3.37
C GLY A 45 -1.21 0.38 4.29
N GLY A 46 -0.71 1.25 5.17
CA GLY A 46 -1.55 1.83 6.23
C GLY A 46 -2.21 0.74 7.10
N ALA A 47 -3.50 0.89 7.39
CA ALA A 47 -4.24 -0.09 8.19
C ALA A 47 -4.73 -1.30 7.38
N THR A 48 -4.65 -1.26 6.04
CA THR A 48 -5.25 -2.31 5.19
C THR A 48 -4.64 -3.68 5.46
N PHE A 49 -3.34 -3.76 5.75
CA PHE A 49 -2.66 -5.03 6.02
C PHE A 49 -3.22 -5.72 7.29
N ASP A 50 -3.34 -4.99 8.40
CA ASP A 50 -3.95 -5.51 9.63
C ASP A 50 -5.42 -5.89 9.41
N VAL A 51 -6.19 -5.03 8.74
CA VAL A 51 -7.63 -5.22 8.59
C VAL A 51 -7.98 -6.41 7.69
N CYS A 52 -7.20 -6.67 6.64
CA CYS A 52 -7.32 -7.89 5.84
C CYS A 52 -7.31 -9.13 6.73
N LEU A 53 -6.28 -9.24 7.58
CA LEU A 53 -6.07 -10.39 8.45
C LEU A 53 -7.09 -10.44 9.60
N ARG A 54 -7.32 -9.30 10.25
CA ARG A 54 -8.06 -9.21 11.52
C ARG A 54 -9.58 -9.25 11.35
N TYR A 55 -10.11 -8.64 10.30
CA TYR A 55 -11.56 -8.40 10.18
C TYR A 55 -12.16 -8.95 8.89
N LEU A 56 -11.39 -9.05 7.81
CA LEU A 56 -11.92 -9.46 6.51
C LEU A 56 -11.67 -10.93 6.20
N ALA A 57 -10.76 -11.57 6.95
CA ALA A 57 -10.29 -12.94 6.68
C ALA A 57 -9.69 -13.07 5.26
N GLU A 58 -8.94 -12.06 4.84
CA GLU A 58 -8.28 -11.96 3.54
C GLU A 58 -6.75 -11.96 3.69
N ASP A 59 -6.04 -12.51 2.71
CA ASP A 59 -4.59 -12.37 2.60
C ASP A 59 -4.25 -11.02 1.95
N PRO A 60 -3.56 -10.09 2.67
CA PRO A 60 -3.19 -8.79 2.12
C PRO A 60 -2.26 -8.90 0.90
N TRP A 61 -1.46 -9.96 0.79
CA TRP A 61 -0.59 -10.18 -0.38
C TRP A 61 -1.39 -10.63 -1.60
N GLU A 62 -2.44 -11.43 -1.41
CA GLU A 62 -3.33 -11.82 -2.50
C GLU A 62 -4.12 -10.61 -3.02
N ARG A 63 -4.60 -9.76 -2.12
CA ARG A 63 -5.22 -8.47 -2.49
C ARG A 63 -4.30 -7.64 -3.38
N LEU A 64 -3.02 -7.51 -3.03
CA LEU A 64 -2.03 -6.80 -3.83
C LEU A 64 -1.87 -7.41 -5.22
N ARG A 65 -1.71 -8.74 -5.32
CA ARG A 65 -1.57 -9.44 -6.61
C ARG A 65 -2.80 -9.27 -7.50
N LEU A 66 -4.01 -9.32 -6.92
CA LEU A 66 -5.25 -9.08 -7.66
C LEU A 66 -5.33 -7.65 -8.21
N PHE A 67 -4.92 -6.64 -7.44
CA PHE A 67 -4.81 -5.29 -7.98
C PHE A 67 -3.77 -5.20 -9.10
N LYS A 68 -2.57 -5.77 -8.94
CA LYS A 68 -1.54 -5.73 -9.99
C LYS A 68 -2.00 -6.42 -11.28
N GLN A 69 -2.78 -7.49 -11.16
CA GLN A 69 -3.39 -8.17 -12.30
C GLN A 69 -4.45 -7.32 -13.01
N ASN A 70 -5.29 -6.60 -12.26
CA ASN A 70 -6.41 -5.83 -12.80
C ASN A 70 -6.06 -4.37 -13.16
N MET A 71 -4.92 -3.87 -12.70
CA MET A 71 -4.41 -2.52 -12.95
C MET A 71 -2.94 -2.56 -13.44
N PRO A 72 -2.68 -3.13 -14.64
CA PRO A 72 -1.32 -3.28 -15.13
C PRO A 72 -0.69 -1.96 -15.62
N ASN A 73 -1.47 -0.91 -15.91
CA ASN A 73 -0.96 0.30 -16.56
C ASN A 73 -0.59 1.42 -15.58
N THR A 74 -1.28 1.49 -14.45
CA THR A 74 -1.10 2.55 -13.44
C THR A 74 -0.19 2.08 -12.31
N PRO A 75 0.82 2.88 -11.91
CA PRO A 75 1.66 2.55 -10.77
C PRO A 75 0.86 2.39 -9.47
N LEU A 76 1.10 1.29 -8.76
CA LEU A 76 0.48 1.01 -7.47
C LEU A 76 1.30 1.64 -6.35
N GLN A 77 0.64 2.43 -5.50
CA GLN A 77 1.27 3.10 -4.36
C GLN A 77 0.84 2.46 -3.03
N MET A 78 1.75 2.47 -2.04
CA MET A 78 1.43 2.15 -0.66
C MET A 78 1.90 3.22 0.33
N LEU A 79 1.29 3.22 1.52
CA LEU A 79 1.76 3.96 2.69
C LEU A 79 2.54 3.02 3.63
N GLU A 80 3.80 3.34 3.90
CA GLU A 80 4.69 2.57 4.78
C GLU A 80 5.22 3.45 5.93
N ARG A 81 5.23 2.93 7.16
CA ARG A 81 5.67 3.67 8.33
C ARG A 81 7.11 3.33 8.72
N GLY A 82 8.08 3.72 7.89
CA GLY A 82 9.51 3.61 8.18
C GLY A 82 9.93 2.24 8.75
N MET A 83 10.72 2.23 9.82
CA MET A 83 11.13 1.00 10.53
C MET A 83 9.97 0.17 11.11
N ASN A 84 8.75 0.70 11.16
CA ASN A 84 7.57 -0.05 11.59
C ASN A 84 6.89 -0.82 10.46
N ILE A 85 7.28 -0.63 9.20
CA ILE A 85 6.59 -1.16 8.01
C ILE A 85 5.08 -0.90 8.10
N VAL A 86 4.27 -1.95 8.15
CA VAL A 86 2.80 -1.93 8.35
C VAL A 86 2.39 -2.52 9.71
N ALA A 87 3.27 -2.47 10.72
CA ALA A 87 3.04 -3.08 12.04
C ALA A 87 3.21 -2.09 13.22
N TYR A 88 3.20 -2.65 14.43
CA TYR A 88 3.06 -1.91 15.69
C TYR A 88 4.38 -1.60 16.43
N ARG A 89 5.53 -2.07 15.93
CA ARG A 89 6.85 -1.88 16.56
C ARG A 89 7.95 -1.78 15.51
N ASN A 90 9.14 -1.35 15.89
CA ASN A 90 10.28 -1.34 14.97
C ASN A 90 10.75 -2.77 14.69
N PHE A 91 11.22 -2.99 13.48
CA PHE A 91 11.89 -4.22 13.07
C PHE A 91 13.38 -3.98 12.79
N PRO A 92 14.21 -5.03 12.86
CA PRO A 92 15.58 -4.97 12.36
C PRO A 92 15.60 -4.74 10.84
N ASP A 93 16.70 -4.17 10.34
CA ASP A 93 16.85 -3.73 8.96
C ASP A 93 16.57 -4.84 7.93
N ASP A 94 17.00 -6.07 8.19
CA ASP A 94 16.81 -7.21 7.29
C ASP A 94 15.32 -7.54 7.05
N ILE A 95 14.49 -7.39 8.07
CA ILE A 95 13.04 -7.57 7.96
C ILE A 95 12.39 -6.43 7.16
N VAL A 96 12.83 -5.18 7.39
CA VAL A 96 12.32 -4.01 6.65
C VAL A 96 12.67 -4.13 5.18
N ILE A 97 13.94 -4.40 4.86
CA ILE A 97 14.43 -4.61 3.50
C ILE A 97 13.65 -5.76 2.84
N LYS A 98 13.46 -6.88 3.55
CA LYS A 98 12.76 -8.03 2.99
C LYS A 98 11.28 -7.74 2.71
N PHE A 99 10.63 -6.96 3.58
CA PHE A 99 9.25 -6.54 3.38
C PHE A 99 9.10 -5.71 2.10
N ILE A 100 9.99 -4.72 1.90
CA ILE A 100 10.00 -3.86 0.71
C ILE A 100 10.28 -4.67 -0.56
N GLU A 101 11.28 -5.56 -0.54
CA GLU A 101 11.60 -6.46 -1.66
C GLU A 101 10.36 -7.27 -2.08
N LEU A 102 9.64 -7.84 -1.11
CA LEU A 102 8.45 -8.64 -1.36
C LEU A 102 7.26 -7.78 -1.82
N ALA A 103 7.08 -6.58 -1.26
CA ALA A 103 6.04 -5.64 -1.68
C ALA A 103 6.24 -5.22 -3.14
N HIS A 104 7.47 -4.87 -3.52
CA HIS A 104 7.81 -4.53 -4.90
C HIS A 104 7.58 -5.73 -5.84
N LYS A 105 8.09 -6.91 -5.47
CA LYS A 105 7.93 -8.14 -6.25
C LYS A 105 6.46 -8.51 -6.50
N ASN A 106 5.56 -8.20 -5.57
CA ASN A 106 4.13 -8.49 -5.71
C ASN A 106 3.34 -7.38 -6.41
N GLY A 107 3.96 -6.22 -6.69
CA GLY A 107 3.40 -5.21 -7.59
C GLY A 107 3.36 -3.78 -7.06
N ILE A 108 3.91 -3.46 -5.88
CA ILE A 108 4.05 -2.07 -5.45
C ILE A 108 5.13 -1.37 -6.28
N ASP A 109 4.77 -0.23 -6.86
CA ASP A 109 5.64 0.58 -7.70
C ASP A 109 6.15 1.82 -6.93
N TYR A 110 5.32 2.41 -6.04
CA TYR A 110 5.70 3.57 -5.23
C TYR A 110 5.51 3.34 -3.72
N PHE A 111 6.57 3.59 -2.96
CA PHE A 111 6.56 3.55 -1.50
C PHE A 111 6.50 4.96 -0.92
N ARG A 112 5.37 5.31 -0.28
CA ARG A 112 5.27 6.54 0.50
C ARG A 112 5.68 6.24 1.94
N ILE A 113 6.95 6.49 2.24
CA ILE A 113 7.56 6.18 3.53
C ILE A 113 7.47 7.41 4.45
N PHE A 114 6.96 7.22 5.66
CA PHE A 114 6.88 8.28 6.68
C PHE A 114 7.26 7.78 8.08
N ASP A 115 7.59 8.74 8.95
CA ASP A 115 7.81 8.53 10.37
C ASP A 115 6.89 9.48 11.14
N ALA A 116 6.27 9.00 12.21
CA ALA A 116 5.28 9.78 12.96
C ALA A 116 5.87 11.01 13.66
N LEU A 117 7.18 11.03 13.93
CA LEU A 117 7.89 12.12 14.59
C LEU A 117 8.84 12.86 13.63
N ASN A 118 8.80 12.55 12.33
CA ASN A 118 9.75 13.03 11.32
C ASN A 118 11.22 12.73 11.68
N ASP A 119 11.49 11.60 12.34
CA ASP A 119 12.84 11.15 12.61
C ASP A 119 13.46 10.52 11.36
N LEU A 120 14.35 11.28 10.70
CA LEU A 120 15.02 10.85 9.47
C LEU A 120 15.79 9.54 9.63
N ARG A 121 16.20 9.16 10.85
CA ARG A 121 16.90 7.90 11.11
C ARG A 121 16.00 6.69 10.83
N ASN A 122 14.70 6.81 11.12
CA ASN A 122 13.73 5.75 10.87
C ASN A 122 13.33 5.63 9.39
N LEU A 123 13.73 6.60 8.57
CA LEU A 123 13.44 6.65 7.14
C LEU A 123 14.59 6.15 6.28
N LYS A 124 15.82 6.17 6.81
CA LYS A 124 17.03 5.86 6.02
C LYS A 124 16.98 4.48 5.36
N VAL A 125 16.86 3.42 6.17
CA VAL A 125 16.85 2.03 5.69
C VAL A 125 15.72 1.76 4.71
N PRO A 126 14.44 2.10 5.02
CA PRO A 126 13.35 1.84 4.09
C PRO A 126 13.45 2.66 2.80
N ILE A 127 13.95 3.92 2.86
CA ILE A 127 14.17 4.73 1.63
C ILE A 127 15.29 4.15 0.78
N GLU A 128 16.37 3.66 1.37
CA GLU A 128 17.48 3.04 0.62
C GLU A 128 17.08 1.69 -0.01
N ALA A 129 16.07 1.01 0.55
CA ALA A 129 15.60 -0.28 0.09
C ALA A 129 14.47 -0.22 -0.96
N ALA A 130 13.69 0.87 -0.99
CA ALA A 130 12.55 1.09 -1.88
C ALA A 130 12.95 1.61 -3.26
#